data_AF-A0A0B0Q2T3-F1
#
_entry.id   AF-A0A0B0Q2T3-F1
#
_cell.length_a   1.000
_cell.length_b   1.000
_cell.length_c   1.000
_cell.angle_alpha   90.00
_cell.angle_beta   90.00
_cell.angle_gamma   90.00
#
_symmetry.space_group_name_H-M   'P 1'
#
loop_
_entity.id
_entity.type
_entity.pdbx_description
1 polymer ?
#
loop_
_entity_poly.entity_id
_entity_poly.type
_entity_poly.pdbx_seq_one_letter_code
_entity_poly.pdbx_strand_id
1 'polypeptide(L)'
;MDAIRRVLSVIVLNEDGVLSRISGLFAGRGYNIDSLTVAPIPKTNLSRLTIVTSGSTAVLEQIVKQLHKLIPTYKVIESGEFVEKELALVKIPLSEDFNGLDAMLKAYNGTIASSSEESIVLMVADDYNRIDSFLKAVKKYNPTDIVRSGSVAMDL
;
A
#
# COMPACT_ATOMS: atom_id res chain seq x y z
N MET A 1 -18.07 5.47 16.59
CA MET A 1 -16.77 4.91 17.02
C MET A 1 -15.87 5.01 15.82
N ASP A 2 -14.81 5.81 15.93
CA ASP A 2 -13.90 6.02 14.81
C ASP A 2 -13.13 4.74 14.51
N ALA A 3 -13.05 4.39 13.22
CA ALA A 3 -12.28 3.24 12.77
C ALA A 3 -10.79 3.56 12.88
N ILE A 4 -10.03 2.68 13.54
CA ILE A 4 -8.59 2.82 13.72
C ILE A 4 -7.90 2.12 12.56
N ARG A 5 -7.03 2.83 11.84
CA ARG A 5 -6.15 2.25 10.82
C ARG A 5 -4.99 1.50 11.48
N ARG A 6 -4.69 0.30 11.03
CA ARG A 6 -3.56 -0.52 11.50
C ARG A 6 -2.80 -1.14 10.35
N VAL A 7 -1.47 -1.12 10.46
CA VAL A 7 -0.54 -1.80 9.56
C VAL A 7 -0.12 -3.11 10.23
N LEU A 8 -0.18 -4.21 9.50
CA LEU A 8 0.23 -5.54 9.93
C LEU A 8 1.28 -6.06 8.96
N SER A 9 2.43 -6.50 9.48
CA SER A 9 3.43 -7.24 8.70
C SER A 9 3.32 -8.73 9.02
N VAL A 10 2.94 -9.53 8.04
CA VAL A 10 2.69 -10.97 8.20
C VAL A 10 3.72 -11.75 7.38
N ILE A 11 4.53 -12.56 8.06
CA ILE A 11 5.47 -13.47 7.42
C ILE A 11 4.79 -14.82 7.27
N VAL A 12 4.78 -15.35 6.05
CA VAL A 12 4.12 -16.61 5.72
C VAL A 12 5.01 -17.48 4.85
N LEU A 13 4.68 -18.77 4.75
CA LEU A 13 5.26 -19.66 3.75
C LEU A 13 4.93 -19.16 2.33
N ASN A 14 5.93 -19.16 1.45
CA ASN A 14 5.76 -18.82 0.05
C ASN A 14 5.31 -20.05 -0.75
N GLU A 15 4.04 -20.41 -0.57
CA GLU A 15 3.42 -21.60 -1.18
C GLU A 15 2.06 -21.25 -1.81
N ASP A 16 1.59 -22.15 -2.68
CA ASP A 16 0.33 -21.96 -3.39
C ASP A 16 -0.86 -21.83 -2.43
N GLY A 17 -1.75 -20.88 -2.74
CA GLY A 17 -2.99 -20.66 -2.01
C GLY A 17 -2.86 -19.92 -0.68
N VAL A 18 -1.65 -19.57 -0.21
CA VAL A 18 -1.47 -18.81 1.04
C VAL A 18 -2.13 -17.44 0.97
N LEU A 19 -1.92 -16.69 -0.12
CA LEU A 19 -2.57 -15.39 -0.33
C LEU A 19 -4.11 -15.53 -0.34
N SER A 20 -4.64 -16.56 -1.01
CA SER A 20 -6.09 -16.80 -1.07
C SER A 20 -6.69 -17.13 0.30
N ARG A 21 -5.94 -17.83 1.17
CA ARG A 21 -6.39 -18.12 2.55
C ARG A 21 -6.46 -16.84 3.38
N ILE A 22 -5.48 -15.95 3.21
CA ILE A 22 -5.43 -14.66 3.91
C ILE A 22 -6.57 -13.77 3.41
N SER A 23 -6.71 -13.56 2.10
CA SER A 23 -7.81 -12.74 1.58
C SER A 23 -9.19 -13.35 1.93
N GLY A 24 -9.32 -14.68 1.88
CA GLY A 24 -10.51 -15.40 2.31
C GLY A 24 -10.84 -15.24 3.80
N LEU A 25 -9.84 -15.14 4.68
CA LEU A 25 -10.03 -14.85 6.11
C LEU A 25 -10.73 -13.51 6.32
N PHE A 26 -10.28 -12.47 5.60
CA PHE A 26 -10.85 -11.13 5.67
C PHE A 26 -12.26 -11.10 5.07
N ALA A 27 -12.41 -11.63 3.85
CA ALA A 27 -13.71 -11.68 3.17
C ALA A 27 -14.76 -12.46 3.95
N GLY A 28 -14.42 -13.65 4.47
CA GLY A 28 -15.36 -14.51 5.19
C GLY A 28 -15.83 -13.96 6.54
N ARG A 29 -15.17 -12.92 7.07
CA ARG A 29 -15.55 -12.25 8.32
C ARG A 29 -16.00 -10.80 8.13
N GLY A 30 -16.03 -10.32 6.89
CA GLY A 30 -16.37 -8.92 6.60
C GLY A 30 -15.34 -7.92 7.14
N TYR A 31 -14.07 -8.32 7.25
CA TYR A 31 -12.99 -7.40 7.60
C TYR A 31 -12.57 -6.59 6.37
N ASN A 32 -12.35 -5.30 6.57
CA ASN A 32 -11.92 -4.41 5.50
C ASN A 32 -10.42 -4.63 5.18
N ILE A 33 -10.03 -4.46 3.92
CA ILE A 33 -8.63 -4.40 3.49
C ILE A 33 -8.46 -3.06 2.78
N ASP A 34 -7.74 -2.13 3.41
CA ASP A 34 -7.42 -0.84 2.82
C ASP A 34 -6.29 -0.98 1.79
N SER A 35 -5.29 -1.81 2.10
CA SER A 35 -4.30 -2.27 1.13
C SER A 35 -3.67 -3.60 1.52
N LEU A 36 -3.18 -4.33 0.53
CA LEU A 36 -2.45 -5.57 0.73
C LEU A 36 -1.32 -5.64 -0.29
N THR A 37 -0.09 -5.75 0.18
CA THR A 37 1.09 -6.02 -0.64
C THR A 37 1.71 -7.34 -0.23
N VAL A 38 2.36 -8.01 -1.18
CA VAL A 38 3.06 -9.28 -0.94
C VAL A 38 4.35 -9.30 -1.74
N ALA A 39 5.43 -9.74 -1.11
CA ALA A 39 6.70 -9.97 -1.78
C ALA A 39 7.47 -11.13 -1.13
N PRO A 40 8.20 -11.95 -1.91
CA PRO A 40 9.11 -12.95 -1.36
C PRO A 40 10.21 -12.31 -0.50
N ILE A 41 10.57 -12.97 0.60
CA ILE A 41 11.73 -12.57 1.42
C ILE A 41 12.98 -13.20 0.79
N PRO A 42 14.00 -12.40 0.40
CA PRO A 42 15.18 -12.90 -0.30
C PRO A 42 15.87 -14.05 0.42
N LYS A 43 16.29 -15.07 -0.34
CA LYS A 43 17.02 -16.26 0.15
C LYS A 43 16.27 -17.08 1.21
N THR A 44 14.93 -17.04 1.22
CA THR A 44 14.09 -17.87 2.09
C THR A 44 12.95 -18.51 1.28
N ASN A 45 12.20 -19.42 1.90
CA ASN A 45 10.93 -19.94 1.39
C ASN A 45 9.73 -19.16 1.95
N LEU A 46 9.93 -17.92 2.40
CA LEU A 46 8.93 -17.09 3.06
C LEU A 46 8.55 -15.89 2.18
N SER A 47 7.35 -15.37 2.40
CA SER A 47 6.85 -14.13 1.83
C SER A 47 6.43 -13.19 2.96
N ARG A 48 6.60 -11.89 2.75
CA ARG A 48 6.09 -10.84 3.63
C ARG A 48 4.84 -10.25 2.99
N LEU A 49 3.77 -10.20 3.76
CA LEU A 49 2.58 -9.42 3.44
C LEU A 49 2.56 -8.17 4.31
N THR A 50 2.29 -7.02 3.71
CA THR A 50 1.88 -5.82 4.46
C THR A 50 0.39 -5.65 4.24
N ILE A 51 -0.38 -5.69 5.32
CA ILE A 51 -1.83 -5.52 5.29
C ILE A 51 -2.16 -4.24 6.04
N VAL A 52 -2.81 -3.30 5.37
CA VAL A 52 -3.43 -2.15 6.01
C VAL A 52 -4.92 -2.42 6.12
N THR A 53 -5.45 -2.29 7.32
CA THR A 53 -6.86 -2.53 7.63
C THR A 53 -7.36 -1.47 8.60
N SER A 54 -8.68 -1.30 8.65
CA SER A 54 -9.34 -0.37 9.55
C SER A 54 -10.50 -1.04 10.28
N GLY A 55 -10.73 -0.65 11.54
CA GLY A 55 -11.79 -1.23 12.36
C GLY A 55 -11.77 -0.76 13.81
N SER A 56 -12.69 -1.29 14.64
CA SER A 56 -12.62 -1.09 16.09
C SER A 56 -11.46 -1.90 16.69
N THR A 57 -10.99 -1.51 17.88
CA THR A 57 -9.92 -2.24 18.59
C THR A 57 -10.22 -3.73 18.71
N ALA A 58 -11.46 -4.11 19.06
CA ALA A 58 -11.87 -5.49 19.19
C ALA A 58 -11.79 -6.27 17.85
N VAL A 59 -12.14 -5.62 16.73
CA VAL A 59 -12.04 -6.21 15.39
C VAL A 59 -10.57 -6.41 15.00
N LEU A 60 -9.72 -5.41 15.23
CA LEU A 60 -8.28 -5.49 14.91
C LEU A 60 -7.59 -6.60 15.71
N GLU A 61 -7.89 -6.71 17.01
CA GLU A 61 -7.39 -7.82 17.84
C GLU A 61 -7.87 -9.18 17.34
N GLN A 62 -9.12 -9.27 16.88
CA GLN A 62 -9.63 -10.51 16.27
C GLN A 62 -8.88 -10.84 14.98
N ILE A 63 -8.64 -9.86 14.09
CA ILE A 63 -7.89 -10.06 12.85
C ILE A 63 -6.53 -10.71 13.17
N VAL A 64 -5.78 -10.13 14.11
CA VAL A 64 -4.45 -10.65 14.50
C VAL A 64 -4.56 -12.06 15.08
N LYS A 65 -5.53 -12.31 15.97
CA LYS A 65 -5.77 -13.66 16.52
C LYS A 65 -6.10 -14.68 15.44
N GLN A 66 -6.84 -14.29 14.39
CA GLN A 66 -7.15 -15.19 13.29
C GLN A 66 -5.94 -15.42 12.38
N LEU A 67 -5.13 -14.40 12.11
CA LEU A 67 -3.90 -14.53 11.33
C LEU A 67 -2.91 -15.50 11.99
N HIS A 68 -2.76 -15.45 13.31
CA HIS A 68 -1.95 -16.41 14.08
C HIS A 68 -2.44 -17.86 14.01
N LYS A 69 -3.73 -18.10 13.72
CA LYS A 69 -4.29 -19.46 13.61
C LYS A 69 -4.14 -20.06 12.22
N LEU A 70 -3.80 -19.26 11.22
CA LEU A 70 -3.58 -19.76 9.87
C LEU A 70 -2.29 -20.57 9.85
N ILE A 71 -2.40 -21.86 9.49
CA ILE A 71 -1.28 -22.81 9.38
C ILE A 71 -0.04 -22.24 8.65
N PRO A 72 -0.18 -21.53 7.50
CA PRO A 72 1.01 -21.02 6.79
C PRO A 72 1.63 -19.74 7.40
N THR A 73 1.06 -19.19 8.49
CA THR A 73 1.58 -17.98 9.13
C THR A 73 2.76 -18.31 10.03
N TYR A 74 3.91 -17.71 9.75
CA TYR A 74 5.12 -17.85 10.55
C TYR A 74 5.20 -16.79 11.68
N LYS A 75 4.87 -15.54 11.36
CA LYS A 75 4.93 -14.41 12.31
C LYS A 75 3.93 -13.32 11.91
N VAL A 76 3.28 -12.69 12.89
CA VAL A 76 2.54 -11.43 12.69
C VAL A 76 3.21 -10.36 13.54
N ILE A 77 3.48 -9.21 12.94
CA ILE A 77 4.02 -8.02 13.59
C ILE A 77 2.94 -6.95 13.49
N GLU A 78 2.35 -6.59 14.62
CA GLU A 78 1.17 -5.69 14.70
C GLU A 78 1.42 -4.41 15.50
N SER A 79 2.60 -4.29 16.11
CA SER A 79 2.98 -3.21 17.00
C SER A 79 4.47 -2.92 16.86
N GLY A 80 4.89 -1.74 17.33
CA GLY A 80 6.24 -1.22 17.15
C GLY A 80 6.30 -0.07 16.15
N GLU A 81 7.49 0.44 15.94
CA GLU A 81 7.74 1.46 14.92
C GLU A 81 7.90 0.79 13.56
N PHE A 82 7.19 1.33 12.56
CA PHE A 82 7.27 0.89 11.18
C PHE A 82 7.68 2.07 10.30
N VAL A 83 8.59 1.81 9.38
CA VAL A 83 8.73 2.64 8.18
C VAL A 83 7.70 2.14 7.17
N GLU A 84 6.66 2.93 6.95
CA GLU A 84 5.61 2.67 5.97
C GLU A 84 5.83 3.56 4.74
N LYS A 85 5.83 2.98 3.54
CA LYS A 85 5.85 3.73 2.28
C LYS A 85 4.84 3.18 1.30
N GLU A 86 4.37 4.07 0.43
CA GLU A 86 3.48 3.75 -0.68
C GLU A 86 3.98 4.42 -1.94
N LEU A 87 3.82 3.74 -3.09
CA LEU A 87 4.14 4.27 -4.41
C LEU A 87 2.85 4.55 -5.19
N ALA A 88 2.83 5.67 -5.90
CA ALA A 88 1.79 6.01 -6.85
C ALA A 88 2.39 6.33 -8.22
N LEU A 89 1.73 5.84 -9.28
CA LEU A 89 1.96 6.23 -10.67
C LEU A 89 0.76 7.04 -11.15
N VAL A 90 1.01 8.16 -11.80
CA VAL A 90 -0.04 9.07 -12.30
C VAL A 90 0.24 9.44 -13.75
N LYS A 91 -0.69 9.10 -14.65
CA LYS A 91 -0.58 9.42 -16.07
C LYS A 91 -1.30 10.72 -16.39
N ILE A 92 -0.63 11.66 -17.03
CA ILE A 92 -1.13 12.99 -17.37
C ILE A 92 -0.93 13.25 -18.88
N PRO A 93 -1.92 13.83 -19.58
CA PRO A 93 -1.75 14.22 -20.99
C PRO A 93 -0.69 15.30 -21.18
N LEU A 94 0.06 15.23 -22.29
CA LEU A 94 1.01 16.28 -22.68
C LEU A 94 0.33 17.58 -23.16
N SER A 95 -0.98 17.56 -23.39
CA SER A 95 -1.79 18.75 -23.71
C SER A 95 -2.04 19.68 -22.52
N GLU A 96 -1.74 19.23 -21.30
CA GLU A 96 -1.96 20.00 -20.07
C GLU A 96 -0.87 21.06 -19.85
N ASP A 97 -1.20 22.12 -19.11
CA ASP A 97 -0.21 23.09 -18.66
C ASP A 97 0.59 22.54 -17.47
N PHE A 98 1.88 22.31 -17.65
CA PHE A 98 2.79 21.80 -16.62
C PHE A 98 3.36 22.87 -15.69
N ASN A 99 2.83 24.09 -15.70
CA ASN A 99 3.27 25.12 -14.77
C ASN A 99 3.19 24.64 -13.30
N GLY A 100 4.33 24.76 -12.60
CA GLY A 100 4.52 24.33 -11.22
C GLY A 100 4.63 22.81 -11.00
N LEU A 101 4.68 21.99 -12.06
CA LEU A 101 4.74 20.54 -11.93
C LEU A 101 6.04 20.08 -11.28
N ASP A 102 7.18 20.65 -11.70
CA ASP A 102 8.50 20.34 -11.13
C ASP A 102 8.57 20.67 -9.62
N ALA A 103 8.04 21.82 -9.22
CA ALA A 103 7.97 22.20 -7.81
C ALA A 103 7.06 21.26 -7.01
N MET A 104 5.92 20.84 -7.58
CA MET A 104 5.05 19.85 -6.96
C MET A 104 5.76 18.50 -6.80
N LEU A 105 6.39 17.99 -7.85
CA LEU A 105 7.13 16.72 -7.80
C LEU A 105 8.22 16.80 -6.72
N LYS A 106 9.04 17.86 -6.69
CA LYS A 106 10.06 18.06 -5.65
C LYS A 106 9.46 18.07 -4.24
N ALA A 107 8.33 18.73 -4.03
CA ALA A 107 7.68 18.79 -2.72
C ALA A 107 7.20 17.42 -2.21
N TYR A 108 6.89 16.48 -3.11
CA TYR A 108 6.39 15.14 -2.80
C TYR A 108 7.40 14.02 -3.04
N ASN A 109 8.69 14.31 -3.27
CA ASN A 109 9.69 13.30 -3.65
C ASN A 109 9.33 12.53 -4.94
N GLY A 110 8.67 13.22 -5.87
CA GLY A 110 8.22 12.70 -7.14
C GLY A 110 9.23 12.87 -8.28
N THR A 111 9.05 12.08 -9.33
CA THR A 111 9.85 12.10 -10.56
C THR A 111 8.96 11.81 -11.77
N ILE A 112 9.46 12.05 -12.98
CA ILE A 112 8.85 11.55 -14.21
C ILE A 112 9.44 10.15 -14.47
N ALA A 113 8.60 9.13 -14.43
CA ALA A 113 9.02 7.74 -14.66
C ALA A 113 9.04 7.37 -16.15
N SER A 114 8.19 7.99 -16.96
CA SER A 114 8.14 7.75 -18.40
C SER A 114 7.49 8.94 -19.14
N SER A 115 7.81 9.08 -20.42
CA SER A 115 7.20 10.03 -21.34
C SER A 115 6.89 9.33 -22.66
N SER A 116 5.72 9.60 -23.24
CA SER A 116 5.33 9.24 -24.60
C SER A 116 5.04 10.50 -25.42
N GLU A 117 4.52 10.35 -26.64
CA GLU A 117 4.10 11.47 -27.49
C GLU A 117 2.81 12.15 -27.00
N GLU A 118 1.99 11.44 -26.23
CA GLU A 118 0.67 11.91 -25.79
C GLU A 118 0.57 12.16 -24.28
N SER A 119 1.47 11.57 -23.48
CA SER A 119 1.36 11.60 -22.01
C SER A 119 2.70 11.47 -21.30
N ILE A 120 2.73 11.88 -20.04
CA ILE A 120 3.80 11.59 -19.09
C ILE A 120 3.25 10.74 -17.94
N VAL A 121 4.10 9.88 -17.40
CA VAL A 121 3.81 9.12 -16.18
C VAL A 121 4.69 9.66 -15.07
N LEU A 122 4.05 10.23 -14.06
CA LEU A 122 4.69 10.66 -12.83
C LEU A 122 4.78 9.47 -11.87
N MET A 123 5.82 9.46 -11.05
CA MET A 123 6.00 8.51 -9.95
C MET A 123 6.26 9.26 -8.66
N VAL A 124 5.60 8.85 -7.59
CA VAL A 124 5.82 9.37 -6.22
C VAL A 124 5.91 8.20 -5.26
N ALA A 125 6.86 8.23 -4.33
CA ALA A 125 6.99 7.25 -3.25
C ALA A 125 7.14 7.97 -1.91
N ASP A 126 6.14 7.87 -1.04
CA ASP A 126 6.10 8.61 0.22
C ASP A 126 5.14 7.94 1.24
N ASP A 127 4.93 8.59 2.39
CA ASP A 127 3.96 8.13 3.39
C ASP A 127 2.52 8.19 2.84
N TYR A 128 1.65 7.29 3.29
CA TYR A 128 0.24 7.18 2.84
C TYR A 128 -0.49 8.55 2.78
N ASN A 129 -0.35 9.38 3.82
CA ASN A 129 -1.01 10.70 3.89
C ASN A 129 -0.43 11.69 2.87
N ARG A 130 0.87 11.59 2.57
CA ARG A 130 1.55 12.44 1.59
C ARG A 130 1.20 12.03 0.17
N ILE A 131 1.08 10.72 -0.09
CA ILE A 131 0.53 10.20 -1.35
C ILE A 131 -0.91 10.70 -1.56
N ASP A 132 -1.79 10.59 -0.56
CA ASP A 132 -3.17 11.08 -0.67
C ASP A 132 -3.24 12.59 -0.95
N SER A 133 -2.34 13.38 -0.34
CA SER A 133 -2.22 14.82 -0.58
C SER A 133 -1.70 15.13 -2.00
N PHE A 134 -0.70 14.38 -2.49
CA PHE A 134 -0.22 14.47 -3.86
C PHE A 134 -1.33 14.17 -4.87
N LEU A 135 -2.09 13.09 -4.66
CA LEU A 135 -3.19 12.69 -5.54
C LEU A 135 -4.32 13.72 -5.58
N LYS A 136 -4.52 14.51 -4.52
CA LYS A 136 -5.44 15.66 -4.54
C LYS A 136 -4.86 16.82 -5.34
N ALA A 137 -3.58 17.14 -5.13
CA ALA A 137 -2.91 18.26 -5.78
C ALA A 137 -2.75 18.05 -7.30
N VAL A 138 -2.40 16.83 -7.72
CA VAL A 138 -2.14 16.48 -9.12
C VAL A 138 -3.41 16.50 -9.98
N LYS A 139 -4.62 16.49 -9.37
CA LYS A 139 -5.90 16.59 -10.09
C LYS A 139 -5.98 17.82 -10.99
N LYS A 140 -5.26 18.90 -10.69
CA LYS A 140 -5.24 20.10 -11.53
C LYS A 140 -4.67 19.87 -12.93
N TYR A 141 -3.93 18.78 -13.12
CA TYR A 141 -3.37 18.36 -14.40
C TYR A 141 -4.20 17.25 -15.06
N ASN A 142 -5.48 17.10 -14.71
CA ASN A 142 -6.41 16.16 -15.35
C ASN A 142 -5.83 14.75 -15.59
N PRO A 143 -5.38 14.05 -14.52
CA PRO A 143 -4.79 12.73 -14.67
C PRO A 143 -5.78 11.77 -15.33
N THR A 144 -5.30 11.03 -16.33
CA THR A 144 -6.09 10.07 -17.10
C THR A 144 -6.14 8.70 -16.43
N ASP A 145 -5.13 8.38 -15.63
CA ASP A 145 -5.02 7.10 -14.94
C ASP A 145 -4.13 7.22 -13.70
N ILE A 146 -4.45 6.46 -12.65
CA ILE A 146 -3.74 6.47 -11.36
C ILE A 146 -3.64 5.03 -10.85
N VAL A 147 -2.42 4.60 -10.54
CA VAL A 147 -2.15 3.31 -9.90
C VAL A 147 -1.47 3.54 -8.56
N ARG A 148 -1.97 2.88 -7.52
CA ARG A 148 -1.36 2.88 -6.18
C ARG A 148 -0.86 1.48 -5.86
N SER A 149 0.33 1.37 -5.27
CA SER A 149 0.92 0.07 -4.90
C SER A 149 0.26 -0.57 -3.68
N GLY A 150 -0.39 0.23 -2.83
CA GLY A 150 -0.62 -0.14 -1.44
C GLY A 150 0.64 0.01 -0.61
N SER A 151 0.51 -0.08 0.72
CA SER A 151 1.63 0.16 1.62
C SER A 151 2.59 -1.03 1.65
N VAL A 152 3.88 -0.73 1.69
CA VAL A 152 4.94 -1.63 2.15
C VAL A 152 5.43 -1.13 3.51
N ALA A 153 5.66 -2.05 4.44
CA ALA A 153 6.10 -1.70 5.78
C ALA A 153 7.27 -2.57 6.26
N MET A 154 8.23 -1.91 6.90
CA MET A 154 9.37 -2.54 7.58
C MET A 154 9.37 -2.15 9.05
N ASP A 155 9.41 -3.14 9.92
CA ASP A 155 9.64 -3.00 11.35
C ASP A 155 11.08 -2.54 11.61
N LEU A 156 11.27 -1.65 12.60
CA LEU A 156 12.57 -1.13 13.03
C LEU A 156 13.16 -1.91 14.22
#